data_AF-A0A3G8Y512-F1
#
_entry.id   AF-A0A3G8Y512-F1
#
_cell.length_a   1.000
_cell.length_b   1.000
_cell.length_c   1.000
_cell.angle_alpha   90.00
_cell.angle_beta   90.00
_cell.angle_gamma   90.00
#
_symmetry.space_group_name_H-M   'P 1'
#
loop_
_entity.id
_entity.type
_entity.pdbx_description
1 polymer ?
#
loop_
_entity_poly.entity_id
_entity_poly.type
_entity_poly.pdbx_seq_one_letter_code
_entity_poly.pdbx_strand_id
1 'polypeptide(L)' 'MIIRKKELIKICDRFLCDKVSKDELIHFARTVMFDDEDRYECDGELVEEILSQWDNKQAQHKINKTGIKLLRNILSEMN' A
#
# COMPACT_ATOMS: atom_id res chain seq x y z
N MET A 1 3.75 -0.78 -15.08
CA MET A 1 3.00 -1.78 -14.29
C MET A 1 1.89 -1.05 -13.57
N ILE A 2 0.64 -1.44 -13.82
CA ILE A 2 -0.50 -0.80 -13.18
C ILE A 2 -0.66 -1.38 -11.76
N ILE A 3 -0.54 -0.52 -10.76
CA ILE A 3 -0.81 -0.83 -9.36
C ILE A 3 -2.31 -0.70 -9.14
N ARG A 4 -2.96 -1.85 -8.93
CA ARG A 4 -4.40 -1.94 -8.71
C ARG A 4 -4.70 -2.25 -7.25
N LYS A 5 -5.95 -2.05 -6.85
CA LYS A 5 -6.49 -2.49 -5.55
C LYS A 5 -6.06 -3.91 -5.16
N LYS A 6 -6.07 -4.86 -6.11
CA LYS A 6 -5.63 -6.25 -5.88
C LYS A 6 -4.16 -6.39 -5.46
N GLU A 7 -3.28 -5.52 -5.93
CA GLU A 7 -1.86 -5.55 -5.55
C GLU A 7 -1.67 -4.97 -4.15
N LEU A 8 -2.45 -3.95 -3.76
CA LEU A 8 -2.51 -3.47 -2.38
C LEU A 8 -3.00 -4.56 -1.42
N ILE A 9 -4.05 -5.31 -1.78
CA ILE A 9 -4.53 -6.44 -0.97
C ILE A 9 -3.44 -7.49 -0.79
N LYS A 10 -2.71 -7.86 -1.85
CA LYS A 10 -1.63 -8.84 -1.78
C LYS A 10 -0.50 -8.40 -0.86
N ILE A 11 -0.05 -7.15 -0.93
CA ILE A 11 1.03 -6.67 -0.05
C ILE A 11 0.56 -6.54 1.40
N CYS A 12 -0.70 -6.16 1.63
CA CYS A 12 -1.32 -6.22 2.95
C CYS A 12 -1.33 -7.65 3.52
N ASP A 13 -1.75 -8.65 2.73
CA ASP A 13 -1.76 -10.06 3.15
C ASP A 13 -0.34 -10.55 3.47
N ARG A 14 0.67 -10.16 2.68
CA ARG A 14 2.07 -10.48 2.95
C ARG A 14 2.57 -9.88 4.26
N PHE A 15 2.21 -8.62 4.55
CA PHE A 15 2.55 -7.98 5.82
C PHE A 15 1.87 -8.66 7.02
N LEU A 16 0.58 -9.01 6.89
CA LEU A 16 -0.16 -9.71 7.95
C LEU A 16 0.41 -11.09 8.26
N CYS A 17 1.00 -11.75 7.27
CA CYS A 17 1.72 -13.01 7.40
C CYS A 17 3.21 -12.87 7.75
N ASP A 18 3.67 -11.68 8.16
CA ASP A 18 5.08 -11.39 8.52
C ASP A 18 6.09 -11.70 7.38
N LYS A 19 5.64 -11.72 6.12
CA LYS A 19 6.49 -11.93 4.92
C LYS A 19 7.08 -10.63 4.37
N VAL A 20 6.58 -9.49 4.83
CA VAL A 20 6.97 -8.14 4.46
C VAL A 20 6.91 -7.32 5.73
N SER A 21 7.97 -6.57 6.00
CA SER A 21 8.10 -5.66 7.12
C SER A 21 7.38 -4.32 6.86
N LYS A 22 7.25 -3.52 7.91
CA LYS A 22 6.74 -2.14 7.78
C LYS A 22 7.60 -1.29 6.84
N ASP A 23 8.92 -1.41 6.94
CA ASP A 23 9.86 -0.64 6.13
C ASP A 23 9.77 -1.03 4.65
N GLU A 24 9.56 -2.31 4.35
CA GLU A 24 9.32 -2.77 2.98
C GLU A 24 7.98 -2.26 2.40
N LEU A 25 6.93 -2.12 3.22
CA LEU A 25 5.66 -1.50 2.81
C LEU A 25 5.84 -0.01 2.47
N ILE A 26 6.59 0.70 3.31
CA ILE A 26 6.93 2.12 3.09
C ILE A 26 7.78 2.26 1.83
N HIS A 27 8.78 1.40 1.67
CA HIS A 27 9.66 1.42 0.51
C HIS A 27 8.89 1.13 -0.79
N PHE A 28 7.96 0.16 -0.77
CA PHE A 28 7.06 -0.10 -1.89
C PHE A 28 6.25 1.15 -2.26
N ALA A 29 5.63 1.79 -1.27
CA ALA A 29 4.85 3.01 -1.49
C ALA A 29 5.70 4.13 -2.12
N ARG A 30 6.87 4.40 -1.53
CA ARG A 30 7.80 5.40 -2.04
C ARG A 30 8.28 5.11 -3.45
N THR A 31 8.56 3.84 -3.76
CA THR A 31 8.99 3.41 -5.10
C THR A 31 7.92 3.68 -6.14
N VAL A 32 6.65 3.44 -5.82
CA VAL A 32 5.54 3.70 -6.74
C VAL A 32 5.26 5.21 -6.87
N MET A 33 5.28 5.95 -5.76
CA MET A 33 4.92 7.37 -5.74
C MET A 33 5.97 8.30 -6.35
N PHE A 34 7.24 7.89 -6.35
CA PHE A 34 8.36 8.69 -6.85
C PHE A 34 9.12 7.96 -7.97
N ASP A 35 8.37 7.27 -8.84
CA ASP A 35 8.95 6.54 -9.95
C ASP A 35 9.28 7.47 -11.13
N ASP A 36 10.50 8.00 -11.15
CA ASP A 36 10.98 8.90 -12.22
C ASP A 36 11.06 8.22 -13.62
N GLU A 37 10.93 6.89 -13.68
CA GLU A 37 11.03 6.10 -14.92
C GLU A 37 9.67 5.71 -15.52
N ASP A 38 8.54 6.21 -14.98
CA ASP A 38 7.17 5.90 -15.44
C ASP A 38 6.88 4.38 -15.56
N ARG A 39 7.55 3.56 -14.75
CA ARG A 39 7.36 2.10 -14.66
C ARG A 39 6.12 1.73 -13.87
N TYR A 40 5.56 2.60 -13.04
CA TYR A 40 4.37 2.35 -12.23
C TYR A 40 3.27 3.40 -12.49
N GLU A 41 2.02 2.93 -12.46
CA GLU A 41 0.84 3.78 -12.62
C GLU A 41 -0.24 3.33 -11.63
N CYS A 42 -0.87 4.25 -10.90
CA CYS A 42 -1.93 3.94 -9.94
C CYS A 42 -3.29 3.84 -10.65
N ASP A 43 -4.00 2.73 -10.43
CA ASP A 43 -5.36 2.52 -10.94
C ASP A 43 -6.38 3.24 -10.04
N GLY A 44 -6.43 4.57 -10.18
CA GLY A 44 -7.38 5.46 -9.52
C GLY A 44 -6.88 6.11 -8.21
N GLU A 45 -7.60 7.17 -7.81
CA GLU A 45 -7.24 8.05 -6.69
C GLU A 45 -7.09 7.31 -5.36
N LEU A 46 -7.93 6.30 -5.10
CA LEU A 46 -7.87 5.54 -3.85
C LEU A 46 -6.53 4.80 -3.69
N VAL A 47 -6.01 4.22 -4.78
CA VAL A 47 -4.73 3.48 -4.73
C VAL A 47 -3.60 4.46 -4.44
N GLU A 48 -3.60 5.60 -5.13
CA GLU A 48 -2.62 6.65 -4.94
C GLU A 48 -2.66 7.24 -3.52
N GLU A 49 -3.86 7.50 -2.98
CA GLU A 49 -4.02 8.02 -1.62
C GLU A 49 -3.43 7.07 -0.57
N ILE A 50 -3.70 5.77 -0.70
CA ILE A 50 -3.17 4.76 0.24
C ILE A 50 -1.64 4.74 0.21
N LEU A 51 -1.04 4.76 -0.98
CA LEU A 51 0.42 4.76 -1.14
C LEU A 51 1.03 6.05 -0.59
N SER A 52 0.42 7.20 -0.86
CA SER A 52 0.82 8.49 -0.29
C SER A 52 0.77 8.47 1.25
N GLN A 53 -0.26 7.87 1.84
CA GLN A 53 -0.35 7.71 3.30
C GLN A 53 0.74 6.77 3.86
N TRP A 54 1.14 5.73 3.12
CA TRP A 54 2.23 4.84 3.55
C TRP A 54 3.61 5.51 3.46
N ASP A 55 3.86 6.36 2.47
CA ASP A 55 5.09 7.15 2.39
C ASP A 55 5.12 8.30 3.41
N ASN A 56 3.95 8.84 3.79
CA ASN A 56 3.86 9.94 4.74
C ASN A 56 4.28 9.52 6.17
N LYS A 57 5.44 10.02 6.61
CA LYS A 57 6.00 9.80 7.96
C LYS A 57 5.01 10.06 9.09
N GLN A 58 4.12 11.05 8.97
CA GLN A 58 3.13 11.35 10.00
C GLN A 58 2.05 10.27 10.10
N ALA A 59 1.72 9.59 8.99
CA ALA A 59 0.71 8.52 8.94
C ALA A 59 1.29 7.12 9.16
N GLN A 60 2.62 6.93 9.01
CA GLN A 60 3.28 5.63 9.13
C GLN A 60 3.08 4.91 10.47
N HIS A 61 2.70 5.59 11.55
CA HIS A 61 2.33 4.94 12.82
C HIS A 61 1.10 4.02 12.68
N LYS A 62 0.26 4.25 11.67
CA LYS A 62 -0.92 3.44 11.33
C LYS A 62 -0.56 2.14 10.59
N ILE A 63 0.67 2.00 10.10
CA ILE A 63 1.17 0.77 9.47
C ILE A 63 1.53 -0.24 10.57
N ASN A 64 0.52 -0.94 11.06
CA ASN A 64 0.61 -2.03 12.01
C ASN A 64 -0.43 -3.11 11.65
N LYS A 65 -0.39 -4.28 12.29
CA LYS A 65 -1.27 -5.42 11.93
C LYS A 65 -2.76 -5.04 11.97
N THR A 66 -3.18 -4.25 12.94
CA THR A 66 -4.58 -3.81 13.06
C THR A 66 -4.97 -2.88 11.92
N GLY A 67 -4.17 -1.84 11.66
CA GLY A 67 -4.43 -0.87 10.59
C GLY A 67 -4.42 -1.50 9.20
N ILE A 68 -3.43 -2.35 8.92
CA ILE A 68 -3.33 -3.04 7.63
C ILE A 68 -4.44 -4.07 7.45
N LYS A 69 -4.87 -4.77 8.51
CA LYS A 69 -6.02 -5.69 8.45
C LYS A 69 -7.31 -4.95 8.12
N LEU A 70 -7.56 -3.81 8.76
CA LEU A 70 -8.74 -2.97 8.47
C LEU A 70 -8.73 -2.52 7.01
N LEU A 71 -7.62 -1.96 6.54
CA LEU A 71 -7.47 -1.51 5.16
C LEU A 71 -7.69 -2.67 4.17
N ARG A 72 -7.08 -3.82 4.41
CA ARG A 72 -7.24 -5.03 3.57
C ARG A 72 -8.70 -5.45 3.46
N ASN A 73 -9.46 -5.40 4.56
CA ASN A 73 -10.88 -5.74 4.57
C ASN A 73 -11.70 -4.74 3.76
N ILE A 74 -11.50 -3.44 3.98
CA ILE A 74 -12.18 -2.38 3.20
C ILE A 74 -11.91 -2.57 1.70
N LEU A 75 -10.65 -2.75 1.32
CA LEU A 75 -10.28 -3.00 -0.07
C LEU A 75 -10.94 -4.27 -0.63
N SER A 76 -11.15 -5.30 0.18
CA SER A 76 -11.79 -6.54 -0.27
C SER A 76 -13.31 -6.40 -0.45
N GLU A 77 -13.95 -5.49 0.29
CA GLU A 77 -15.41 -5.29 0.30
C GLU A 77 -15.91 -4.28 -0.75
N MET A 78 -15.05 -3.36 -1.20
CA MET A 78 -15.39 -2.43 -2.29
C MET A 78 -15.49 -3.22 -3.61
N ASN A 79 -16.67 -3.35 -4.20
CA ASN A 79 -16.84 -4.04 -5.50
C ASN A 79 -16.18 -3.28 -6.65
#